data_AF-A0AAN8BU88-F1
#
_entry.id   AF-A0AAN8BU88-F1
#
_cell.length_a   1.000
_cell.length_b   1.000
_cell.length_c   1.000
_cell.angle_alpha   90.00
_cell.angle_beta   90.00
_cell.angle_gamma   90.00
#
_symmetry.space_group_name_H-M   'P 1'
#
loop_
_entity.id
_entity.type
_entity.pdbx_description
1 polymer ?
#
loop_
_entity_poly.entity_id
_entity_poly.type
_entity_poly.pdbx_seq_one_letter_code
_entity_poly.pdbx_strand_id
1 'polypeptide(L)'
;MDRLQSCGSPSDVLELTSERALTFKQISSCLCHIWFSTKKMSTDNQRYELQLMFEHPGFDVLLQQAMASVGRMNNGDVAYSLLSMVNIGVPQDSRVIQTFLRNCQENLNDMDERSLSILASCLRNLGPSNNADALKDGLRMVVESRLPEIKNVKALQNMMRMLGKDAPMGLKRKFEEKALSMSNRFSLLDSHHIITALATMKFHSKPLLDICSKIIRENINGIPFNQLFETMQSCRQLQYRDLELLTDLSEHAASMIDIWTKKQVVLFLSVCERLAFCPAAVMEAFAGKVIENPKVLTLKDLLCVVKVYSTLNYDLQHRRQQFLDSLIPALVSYLPKMSSFELLKVVYHLCLLGYFPSALLEPLLQSSTLEKFKSTDPKYLVNQERMFQTVNLCLHLEQPVLPQPLTVPPTVLGAPVLESRAVIPELSQCLQSMMQDQANTTLQERVLLLGFYFIDGVITKPLPSETDSGGAESRPRIAMRHLKTLGYDPVWATERELQSTPEEKRTDFLRGRIFPEHRSQAEVEKLNTNQEARTVQSS
;
A
#
# COMPACT_ATOMS: atom_id res chain seq x y z
N MET A 1 12.41 -43.59 16.63
CA MET A 1 12.15 -42.15 16.46
C MET A 1 13.33 -41.34 16.94
N ASP A 2 14.01 -41.77 18.02
CA ASP A 2 15.19 -41.08 18.58
C ASP A 2 16.34 -40.91 17.58
N ARG A 3 16.62 -41.92 16.74
CA ARG A 3 17.62 -41.81 15.65
C ARG A 3 17.24 -40.86 14.51
N LEU A 4 15.95 -40.54 14.33
CA LEU A 4 15.51 -39.59 13.29
C LEU A 4 15.83 -38.15 13.72
N GLN A 5 15.74 -37.85 15.02
CA GLN A 5 16.07 -36.52 15.55
C GLN A 5 17.57 -36.20 15.49
N SER A 6 18.42 -37.23 15.39
CA SER A 6 19.86 -37.07 15.19
C SER A 6 20.28 -36.88 13.73
N CYS A 7 19.37 -37.04 12.75
CA CYS A 7 19.66 -36.78 11.35
C CYS A 7 19.83 -35.26 11.12
N GLY A 8 20.96 -34.84 10.55
CA GLY A 8 21.23 -33.44 10.22
C GLY A 8 20.81 -33.06 8.79
N SER A 9 20.78 -34.04 7.89
CA SER A 9 20.53 -33.86 6.45
C SER A 9 19.38 -34.73 5.93
N PRO A 10 18.82 -34.43 4.74
CA PRO A 10 17.96 -35.34 3.99
C PRO A 10 18.60 -36.71 3.74
N SER A 11 19.88 -36.72 3.38
CA SER A 11 20.64 -37.94 3.07
C SER A 11 20.72 -38.88 4.28
N ASP A 12 20.97 -38.34 5.49
CA ASP A 12 20.99 -39.11 6.74
C ASP A 12 19.64 -39.81 7.00
N VAL A 13 18.53 -39.13 6.67
CA VAL A 13 17.19 -39.71 6.80
C VAL A 13 17.03 -40.85 5.81
N LEU A 14 17.47 -40.69 4.55
CA LEU A 14 17.37 -41.72 3.52
C LEU A 14 18.24 -42.94 3.81
N GLU A 15 19.44 -42.76 4.33
CA GLU A 15 20.30 -43.85 4.81
C GLU A 15 19.58 -44.65 5.91
N LEU A 16 19.02 -43.95 6.91
CA LEU A 16 18.26 -44.58 7.98
C LEU A 16 17.02 -45.34 7.47
N THR A 17 16.38 -44.86 6.40
CA THR A 17 15.24 -45.55 5.77
C THR A 17 15.63 -46.82 5.02
N SER A 18 16.89 -46.94 4.58
CA SER A 18 17.38 -48.12 3.87
C SER A 18 17.68 -49.30 4.80
N GLU A 19 17.94 -49.03 6.09
CA GLU A 19 18.24 -50.06 7.10
C GLU A 19 17.00 -50.84 7.59
N ARG A 20 15.76 -50.31 7.41
CA ARG A 20 14.56 -50.85 8.07
C ARG A 20 13.27 -50.64 7.26
N ALA A 21 12.34 -51.59 7.35
CA ALA A 21 10.98 -51.40 6.86
C ALA A 21 10.23 -50.32 7.69
N LEU A 22 9.67 -49.32 7.00
CA LEU A 22 8.98 -48.19 7.64
C LEU A 22 7.50 -48.50 7.86
N THR A 23 6.98 -48.08 9.02
CA THR A 23 5.54 -47.95 9.25
C THR A 23 5.01 -46.68 8.57
N PHE A 24 3.71 -46.63 8.29
CA PHE A 24 3.04 -45.47 7.67
C PHE A 24 3.28 -44.16 8.44
N LYS A 25 3.27 -44.20 9.78
CA LYS A 25 3.60 -43.03 10.61
C LYS A 25 5.08 -42.59 10.47
N GLN A 26 5.99 -43.55 10.33
CA GLN A 26 7.41 -43.27 10.13
C GLN A 26 7.68 -42.66 8.76
N ILE A 27 6.94 -43.05 7.72
CA ILE A 27 7.06 -42.46 6.38
C ILE A 27 6.72 -40.96 6.43
N SER A 28 5.55 -40.60 7.00
CA SER A 28 5.16 -39.20 7.22
C SER A 28 6.22 -38.44 8.03
N SER A 29 6.73 -39.06 9.10
CA SER A 29 7.78 -38.46 9.93
C SER A 29 9.08 -38.21 9.17
N CYS A 30 9.51 -39.12 8.29
CA CYS A 30 10.72 -38.96 7.48
C CYS A 30 10.56 -37.81 6.48
N LEU A 31 9.46 -37.76 5.74
CA LEU A 31 9.16 -36.65 4.80
C LEU A 31 9.07 -35.30 5.52
N CYS A 32 8.44 -35.26 6.70
CA CYS A 32 8.43 -34.07 7.55
C CYS A 32 9.85 -33.67 7.97
N HIS A 33 10.66 -34.63 8.40
CA HIS A 33 12.01 -34.36 8.87
C HIS A 33 12.91 -33.81 7.76
N ILE A 34 12.86 -34.40 6.56
CA ILE A 34 13.57 -33.91 5.37
C ILE A 34 13.18 -32.46 5.05
N TRP A 35 11.89 -32.15 5.10
CA TRP A 35 11.44 -30.77 4.86
C TRP A 35 11.91 -29.81 5.96
N PHE A 36 11.82 -30.21 7.23
CA PHE A 36 12.22 -29.34 8.35
C PHE A 36 13.73 -29.15 8.44
N SER A 37 14.54 -30.14 8.09
CA SER A 37 16.01 -30.01 8.05
C SER A 37 16.43 -29.04 6.94
N THR A 38 15.89 -29.21 5.73
CA THR A 38 16.18 -28.32 4.58
C THR A 38 15.73 -26.88 4.82
N LYS A 39 14.59 -26.68 5.49
CA LYS A 39 14.08 -25.33 5.82
C LYS A 39 15.00 -24.53 6.77
N LYS A 40 15.83 -25.20 7.57
CA LYS A 40 16.76 -24.55 8.52
C LYS A 40 18.13 -24.21 7.89
N MET A 41 18.40 -24.69 6.68
CA MET A 41 19.69 -24.53 6.00
C MET A 41 19.80 -23.16 5.31
N SER A 42 21.04 -22.71 5.05
CA SER A 42 21.29 -21.58 4.14
C SER A 42 20.87 -21.95 2.72
N THR A 43 20.59 -20.94 1.88
CA THR A 43 20.12 -21.16 0.51
C THR A 43 21.05 -22.05 -0.32
N ASP A 44 22.37 -21.88 -0.17
CA ASP A 44 23.36 -22.65 -0.94
C ASP A 44 23.44 -24.10 -0.46
N ASN A 45 23.43 -24.32 0.86
CA ASN A 45 23.40 -25.66 1.44
C ASN A 45 22.08 -26.38 1.11
N GLN A 46 20.96 -25.66 1.16
CA GLN A 46 19.65 -26.21 0.82
C GLN A 46 19.61 -26.74 -0.62
N ARG A 47 20.15 -25.98 -1.59
CA ARG A 47 20.20 -26.42 -2.99
C ARG A 47 21.05 -27.67 -3.17
N TYR A 48 22.23 -27.69 -2.54
CA TYR A 48 23.15 -28.82 -2.61
C TYR A 48 22.55 -30.09 -2.00
N GLU A 49 21.99 -30.00 -0.79
CA GLU A 49 21.36 -31.14 -0.10
C GLU A 49 20.13 -31.68 -0.83
N LEU A 50 19.31 -30.80 -1.40
CA LEU A 50 18.17 -31.24 -2.22
C LEU A 50 18.64 -31.99 -3.47
N GLN A 51 19.70 -31.51 -4.13
CA GLN A 51 20.27 -32.22 -5.28
C GLN A 51 20.72 -33.63 -4.91
N LEU A 52 21.50 -33.77 -3.83
CA LEU A 52 21.95 -35.08 -3.33
C LEU A 52 20.77 -36.00 -2.99
N MET A 53 19.73 -35.46 -2.36
CA MET A 53 18.52 -36.21 -2.03
C MET A 53 17.82 -36.76 -3.28
N PHE A 54 17.68 -35.94 -4.34
CA PHE A 54 17.05 -36.39 -5.59
C PHE A 54 17.91 -37.40 -6.37
N GLU A 55 19.23 -37.38 -6.21
CA GLU A 55 20.15 -38.36 -6.80
C GLU A 55 20.22 -39.67 -5.98
N HIS A 56 19.76 -39.65 -4.72
CA HIS A 56 19.85 -40.79 -3.81
C HIS A 56 18.76 -41.85 -4.08
N PRO A 57 19.12 -43.13 -4.32
CA PRO A 57 18.16 -44.17 -4.72
C PRO A 57 17.09 -44.47 -3.65
N GLY A 58 17.41 -44.23 -2.37
CA GLY A 58 16.47 -44.36 -1.27
C GLY A 58 15.30 -43.37 -1.31
N PHE A 59 15.42 -42.24 -2.01
CA PHE A 59 14.35 -41.25 -2.09
C PHE A 59 13.16 -41.76 -2.91
N ASP A 60 13.42 -42.35 -4.07
CA ASP A 60 12.37 -42.98 -4.88
C ASP A 60 11.68 -44.11 -4.11
N VAL A 61 12.44 -44.94 -3.39
CA VAL A 61 11.88 -46.01 -2.55
C VAL A 61 10.95 -45.43 -1.48
N LEU A 62 11.36 -44.36 -0.81
CA LEU A 62 10.54 -43.68 0.20
C LEU A 62 9.23 -43.14 -0.41
N LEU A 63 9.28 -42.53 -1.59
CA LEU A 63 8.10 -42.02 -2.30
C LEU A 63 7.15 -43.15 -2.73
N GLN A 64 7.68 -44.28 -3.22
CA GLN A 64 6.88 -45.46 -3.56
C GLN A 64 6.21 -46.06 -2.33
N GLN A 65 6.94 -46.17 -1.21
CA GLN A 65 6.38 -46.63 0.06
C GLN A 65 5.28 -45.69 0.58
N ALA A 66 5.47 -44.37 0.46
CA ALA A 66 4.47 -43.38 0.81
C ALA A 66 3.19 -43.55 -0.03
N MET A 67 3.34 -43.71 -1.35
CA MET A 67 2.22 -43.94 -2.25
C MET A 67 1.46 -45.23 -1.95
N ALA A 68 2.17 -46.34 -1.65
CA ALA A 68 1.54 -47.61 -1.29
C ALA A 68 0.83 -47.58 0.08
N SER A 69 1.23 -46.67 0.97
CA SER A 69 0.74 -46.61 2.34
C SER A 69 -0.31 -45.54 2.60
N VAL A 70 -0.56 -44.64 1.64
CA VAL A 70 -1.39 -43.44 1.82
C VAL A 70 -2.80 -43.74 2.35
N GLY A 71 -3.46 -44.79 1.83
CA GLY A 71 -4.81 -45.18 2.27
C GLY A 71 -4.90 -45.72 3.71
N ARG A 72 -3.74 -45.96 4.35
CA ARG A 72 -3.63 -46.42 5.74
C ARG A 72 -3.11 -45.32 6.68
N MET A 73 -2.68 -44.18 6.14
CA MET A 73 -2.27 -43.03 6.93
C MET A 73 -3.50 -42.31 7.49
N ASN A 74 -3.36 -41.66 8.64
CA ASN A 74 -4.40 -40.74 9.10
C ASN A 74 -4.37 -39.44 8.27
N ASN A 75 -5.47 -38.71 8.25
CA ASN A 75 -5.63 -37.48 7.46
C ASN A 75 -4.55 -36.42 7.76
N GLY A 76 -4.08 -36.33 9.01
CA GLY A 76 -3.01 -35.42 9.39
C GLY A 76 -1.67 -35.79 8.75
N ASP A 77 -1.30 -37.08 8.81
CA ASP A 77 -0.09 -37.62 8.20
C ASP A 77 -0.12 -37.49 6.67
N VAL A 78 -1.28 -37.70 6.03
CA VAL A 78 -1.44 -37.48 4.58
C VAL A 78 -1.20 -36.00 4.24
N ALA A 79 -1.85 -35.08 4.96
CA ALA A 79 -1.72 -33.65 4.70
C ALA A 79 -0.29 -33.13 4.91
N TYR A 80 0.37 -33.56 5.99
CA TYR A 80 1.77 -33.20 6.26
C TYR A 80 2.74 -33.80 5.25
N SER A 81 2.57 -35.07 4.89
CA SER A 81 3.42 -35.73 3.88
C SER A 81 3.31 -35.03 2.52
N LEU A 82 2.08 -34.69 2.10
CA LEU A 82 1.84 -33.96 0.86
C LEU A 82 2.51 -32.57 0.90
N LEU A 83 2.31 -31.81 1.99
CA LEU A 83 2.96 -30.50 2.16
C LEU A 83 4.48 -30.59 2.10
N SER A 84 5.07 -31.58 2.77
CA SER A 84 6.50 -31.82 2.75
C SER A 84 7.01 -32.10 1.34
N MET A 85 6.40 -33.05 0.63
CA MET A 85 6.82 -33.42 -0.74
C MET A 85 6.76 -32.21 -1.69
N VAL A 86 5.69 -31.41 -1.62
CA VAL A 86 5.55 -30.18 -2.43
C VAL A 86 6.65 -29.16 -2.10
N ASN A 87 6.94 -28.93 -0.82
CA ASN A 87 7.93 -27.92 -0.42
C ASN A 87 9.38 -28.37 -0.64
N ILE A 88 9.65 -29.68 -0.65
CA ILE A 88 10.96 -30.25 -1.00
C ILE A 88 11.20 -30.20 -2.53
N GLY A 89 10.14 -30.03 -3.33
CA GLY A 89 10.23 -29.85 -4.78
C GLY A 89 9.87 -31.09 -5.59
N VAL A 90 9.16 -32.07 -5.01
CA VAL A 90 8.64 -33.21 -5.78
C VAL A 90 7.68 -32.69 -6.86
N PRO A 91 7.86 -33.07 -8.14
CA PRO A 91 7.05 -32.54 -9.24
C PRO A 91 5.55 -32.74 -9.03
N GLN A 92 4.76 -31.71 -9.28
CA GLN A 92 3.30 -31.73 -9.06
C GLN A 92 2.58 -32.79 -9.92
N ASP A 93 3.06 -33.04 -11.12
CA ASP A 93 2.55 -34.02 -12.07
C ASP A 93 2.96 -35.46 -11.74
N SER A 94 3.85 -35.65 -10.76
CA SER A 94 4.27 -36.98 -10.32
C SER A 94 3.10 -37.80 -9.77
N ARG A 95 3.15 -39.10 -9.99
CA ARG A 95 2.13 -40.04 -9.53
C ARG A 95 1.93 -40.00 -8.01
N VAL A 96 3.00 -39.82 -7.23
CA VAL A 96 2.92 -39.75 -5.76
C VAL A 96 2.11 -38.53 -5.31
N ILE A 97 2.38 -37.34 -5.85
CA ILE A 97 1.61 -36.12 -5.54
C ILE A 97 0.15 -36.29 -5.94
N GLN A 98 -0.12 -36.81 -7.14
CA GLN A 98 -1.49 -37.03 -7.60
C GLN A 98 -2.26 -38.05 -6.75
N THR A 99 -1.57 -39.09 -6.25
CA THR A 99 -2.19 -40.09 -5.36
C THR A 99 -2.56 -39.47 -4.02
N PHE A 100 -1.68 -38.65 -3.42
CA PHE A 100 -1.98 -37.95 -2.18
C PHE A 100 -3.10 -36.91 -2.35
N LEU A 101 -3.12 -36.17 -3.47
CA LEU A 101 -4.20 -35.24 -3.77
C LEU A 101 -5.56 -35.95 -3.86
N ARG A 102 -5.63 -37.08 -4.56
CA ARG A 102 -6.87 -37.88 -4.64
C ARG A 102 -7.28 -38.42 -3.26
N ASN A 103 -6.34 -38.92 -2.47
CA ASN A 103 -6.65 -39.42 -1.13
C ASN A 103 -7.18 -38.31 -0.20
N CYS A 104 -6.61 -37.10 -0.26
CA CYS A 104 -7.14 -35.93 0.44
C CYS A 104 -8.55 -35.58 -0.05
N GLN A 105 -8.83 -35.72 -1.35
CA GLN A 105 -10.16 -35.45 -1.92
C GLN A 105 -11.22 -36.45 -1.43
N GLU A 106 -10.89 -37.74 -1.40
CA GLU A 106 -11.79 -38.80 -0.94
C GLU A 106 -12.12 -38.68 0.55
N ASN A 107 -11.16 -38.26 1.37
CA ASN A 107 -11.29 -38.18 2.83
C ASN A 107 -11.51 -36.76 3.36
N LEU A 108 -11.81 -35.80 2.48
CA LEU A 108 -11.85 -34.37 2.83
C LEU A 108 -12.87 -34.06 3.93
N ASN A 109 -14.01 -34.74 3.89
CA ASN A 109 -15.07 -34.61 4.89
C ASN A 109 -14.70 -35.20 6.25
N ASP A 110 -13.64 -36.00 6.36
CA ASP A 110 -13.21 -36.59 7.63
C ASP A 110 -11.98 -35.89 8.20
N MET A 111 -11.46 -34.87 7.51
CA MET A 111 -10.33 -34.08 7.98
C MET A 111 -10.76 -33.14 9.11
N ASP A 112 -9.93 -33.07 10.15
CA ASP A 112 -10.08 -32.09 11.22
C ASP A 112 -9.61 -30.69 10.78
N GLU A 113 -9.89 -29.67 11.59
CA GLU A 113 -9.55 -28.27 11.27
C GLU A 113 -8.04 -28.08 11.01
N ARG A 114 -7.20 -28.78 11.78
CA ARG A 114 -5.74 -28.72 11.65
C ARG A 114 -5.29 -29.27 10.29
N SER A 115 -5.79 -30.44 9.92
CA SER A 115 -5.44 -31.11 8.67
C SER A 115 -5.94 -30.30 7.46
N LEU A 116 -7.15 -29.73 7.54
CA LEU A 116 -7.68 -28.81 6.53
C LEU A 116 -6.79 -27.56 6.38
N SER A 117 -6.29 -26.99 7.47
CA SER A 117 -5.38 -25.84 7.42
C SER A 117 -4.03 -26.18 6.77
N ILE A 118 -3.48 -27.36 7.04
CA ILE A 118 -2.22 -27.83 6.44
C ILE A 118 -2.43 -28.06 4.94
N LEU A 119 -3.54 -28.72 4.57
CA LEU A 119 -3.90 -28.97 3.19
C LEU A 119 -4.09 -27.65 2.42
N ALA A 120 -4.79 -26.68 2.99
CA ALA A 120 -4.95 -25.35 2.39
C ALA A 120 -3.60 -24.67 2.13
N SER A 121 -2.64 -24.82 3.06
CA SER A 121 -1.29 -24.27 2.91
C SER A 121 -0.53 -24.97 1.80
N CYS A 122 -0.70 -26.27 1.64
CA CYS A 122 -0.08 -27.03 0.55
C CYS A 122 -0.64 -26.61 -0.80
N LEU A 123 -1.97 -26.54 -0.94
CA LEU A 123 -2.65 -26.22 -2.20
C LEU A 123 -2.32 -24.82 -2.72
N ARG A 124 -1.94 -23.88 -1.84
CA ARG A 124 -1.47 -22.54 -2.21
C ARG A 124 -0.15 -22.58 -2.98
N ASN A 125 0.72 -23.54 -2.65
CA ASN A 125 2.05 -23.68 -3.25
C ASN A 125 2.02 -24.49 -4.55
N LEU A 126 0.89 -25.14 -4.86
CA LEU A 126 0.70 -25.89 -6.09
C LEU A 126 0.23 -24.97 -7.23
N GLY A 127 0.74 -25.23 -8.43
CA GLY A 127 0.23 -24.63 -9.66
C GLY A 127 -1.18 -25.14 -10.01
N PRO A 128 -1.79 -24.57 -11.06
CA PRO A 128 -3.11 -25.01 -11.54
C PRO A 128 -3.06 -26.46 -12.02
N SER A 129 -4.01 -27.30 -11.58
CA SER A 129 -4.21 -28.66 -12.09
C SER A 129 -5.59 -29.19 -11.69
N ASN A 130 -6.17 -30.08 -12.50
CA ASN A 130 -7.53 -30.60 -12.27
C ASN A 130 -7.76 -31.12 -10.83
N ASN A 131 -6.83 -31.92 -10.30
CA ASN A 131 -6.97 -32.47 -8.95
C ASN A 131 -6.71 -31.43 -7.86
N ALA A 132 -5.74 -30.52 -8.04
CA ALA A 132 -5.47 -29.47 -7.07
C ALA A 132 -6.62 -28.46 -7.00
N ASP A 133 -7.20 -28.10 -8.15
CA ASP A 133 -8.28 -27.13 -8.24
C ASP A 133 -9.61 -27.72 -7.76
N ALA A 134 -9.93 -28.96 -8.13
CA ALA A 134 -11.07 -29.69 -7.56
C ALA A 134 -10.97 -29.82 -6.03
N LEU A 135 -9.76 -30.07 -5.50
CA LEU A 135 -9.55 -30.15 -4.05
C LEU A 135 -9.64 -28.78 -3.37
N LYS A 136 -9.18 -27.69 -4.01
CA LYS A 136 -9.40 -26.31 -3.52
C LYS A 136 -10.90 -26.01 -3.43
N ASP A 137 -11.68 -26.41 -4.43
CA ASP A 137 -13.13 -26.20 -4.45
C ASP A 137 -13.85 -27.04 -3.39
N GLY A 138 -13.53 -28.33 -3.30
CA GLY A 138 -14.05 -29.19 -2.24
C GLY A 138 -13.72 -28.65 -0.84
N LEU A 139 -12.49 -28.15 -0.66
CA LEU A 139 -12.04 -27.58 0.61
C LEU A 139 -12.85 -26.33 0.99
N ARG A 140 -13.16 -25.48 0.00
CA ARG A 140 -14.06 -24.32 0.21
C ARG A 140 -15.45 -24.77 0.62
N MET A 141 -16.01 -25.79 -0.03
CA MET A 141 -17.35 -26.31 0.30
C MET A 141 -17.42 -26.88 1.72
N VAL A 142 -16.41 -27.67 2.13
CA VAL A 142 -16.33 -28.23 3.49
C VAL A 142 -16.16 -27.14 4.54
N VAL A 143 -15.34 -26.13 4.26
CA VAL A 143 -15.20 -25.00 5.20
C VAL A 143 -16.48 -24.16 5.25
N GLU A 144 -17.15 -23.93 4.11
CA GLU A 144 -18.41 -23.21 4.06
C GLU A 144 -19.51 -23.90 4.86
N SER A 145 -19.63 -25.23 4.77
CA SER A 145 -20.62 -26.00 5.53
C SER A 145 -20.33 -26.01 7.03
N ARG A 146 -19.05 -26.05 7.42
CA ARG A 146 -18.61 -26.06 8.83
C ARG A 146 -18.43 -24.70 9.45
N LEU A 147 -18.51 -23.63 8.66
CA LEU A 147 -18.31 -22.26 9.12
C LEU A 147 -19.17 -21.90 10.35
N PRO A 148 -20.45 -22.32 10.46
CA PRO A 148 -21.26 -22.07 11.65
C PRO A 148 -20.67 -22.69 12.93
N GLU A 149 -20.00 -23.84 12.84
CA GLU A 149 -19.44 -24.61 13.96
C GLU A 149 -18.14 -24.02 14.50
N ILE A 150 -17.46 -23.16 13.74
CA ILE A 150 -16.20 -22.54 14.17
C ILE A 150 -16.45 -21.65 15.40
N LYS A 151 -15.81 -21.98 16.52
CA LYS A 151 -15.95 -21.22 17.79
C LYS A 151 -14.79 -20.29 18.07
N ASN A 152 -13.62 -20.54 17.48
CA ASN A 152 -12.37 -19.85 17.76
C ASN A 152 -12.07 -18.79 16.69
N VAL A 153 -11.69 -17.57 17.11
CA VAL A 153 -11.37 -16.46 16.18
C VAL A 153 -10.13 -16.79 15.34
N LYS A 154 -9.12 -17.43 15.93
CA LYS A 154 -7.89 -17.85 15.23
C LYS A 154 -8.17 -18.86 14.11
N ALA A 155 -9.08 -19.79 14.36
CA ALA A 155 -9.56 -20.76 13.37
C ALA A 155 -10.19 -20.02 12.17
N LEU A 156 -11.10 -19.10 12.46
CA LEU A 156 -11.77 -18.29 11.45
C LEU A 156 -10.78 -17.44 10.63
N GLN A 157 -9.85 -16.73 11.29
CA GLN A 157 -8.80 -15.94 10.63
C GLN A 157 -7.96 -16.78 9.67
N ASN A 158 -7.57 -17.99 10.11
CA ASN A 158 -6.82 -18.92 9.27
C ASN A 158 -7.63 -19.31 8.03
N MET A 159 -8.89 -19.71 8.19
CA MET A 159 -9.74 -20.08 7.06
C MET A 159 -9.93 -18.91 6.07
N MET A 160 -10.21 -17.72 6.58
CA MET A 160 -10.32 -16.49 5.79
C MET A 160 -9.07 -16.22 4.95
N ARG A 161 -7.89 -16.22 5.59
CA ARG A 161 -6.60 -15.98 4.93
C ARG A 161 -6.23 -17.09 3.94
N MET A 162 -6.58 -18.33 4.23
CA MET A 162 -6.20 -19.48 3.42
C MET A 162 -7.05 -19.64 2.18
N LEU A 163 -8.37 -19.49 2.31
CA LEU A 163 -9.34 -19.83 1.26
C LEU A 163 -10.00 -18.61 0.64
N GLY A 164 -9.99 -17.47 1.32
CA GLY A 164 -10.84 -16.37 0.93
C GLY A 164 -10.33 -15.51 -0.23
N LYS A 165 -9.05 -15.56 -0.63
CA LYS A 165 -8.53 -14.78 -1.78
C LYS A 165 -9.34 -15.03 -3.06
N ASP A 166 -9.47 -16.30 -3.39
CA ASP A 166 -10.11 -16.78 -4.63
C ASP A 166 -11.51 -17.36 -4.36
N ALA A 167 -12.07 -17.13 -3.17
CA ALA A 167 -13.42 -17.59 -2.82
C ALA A 167 -14.50 -16.78 -3.57
N PRO A 168 -15.64 -17.42 -3.89
CA PRO A 168 -16.81 -16.71 -4.42
C PRO A 168 -17.33 -15.69 -3.40
N MET A 169 -18.01 -14.66 -3.89
CA MET A 169 -18.53 -13.57 -3.05
C MET A 169 -19.49 -14.06 -1.96
N GLY A 170 -20.27 -15.11 -2.22
CA GLY A 170 -21.16 -15.71 -1.23
C GLY A 170 -20.40 -16.22 0.00
N LEU A 171 -19.31 -16.97 -0.21
CA LEU A 171 -18.46 -17.46 0.88
C LEU A 171 -17.74 -16.31 1.60
N LYS A 172 -17.30 -15.27 0.89
CA LYS A 172 -16.72 -14.07 1.52
C LYS A 172 -17.69 -13.37 2.48
N ARG A 173 -18.97 -13.23 2.10
CA ARG A 173 -20.03 -12.69 2.97
C ARG A 173 -20.31 -13.59 4.17
N LYS A 174 -20.33 -14.91 3.99
CA LYS A 174 -20.49 -15.84 5.11
C LYS A 174 -19.33 -15.74 6.12
N PHE A 175 -18.09 -15.57 5.65
CA PHE A 175 -16.95 -15.29 6.52
C PHE A 175 -17.13 -13.98 7.30
N GLU A 176 -17.61 -12.93 6.64
CA GLU A 176 -17.93 -11.65 7.28
C GLU A 176 -19.01 -11.81 8.35
N GLU A 177 -20.14 -12.41 8.04
CA GLU A 177 -21.25 -12.67 8.98
C GLU A 177 -20.74 -13.46 10.19
N LYS A 178 -19.94 -14.49 9.95
CA LYS A 178 -19.35 -15.29 11.03
C LYS A 178 -18.39 -14.46 11.89
N ALA A 179 -17.54 -13.64 11.28
CA ALA A 179 -16.62 -12.75 12.02
C ALA A 179 -17.40 -11.71 12.84
N LEU A 180 -18.46 -11.13 12.28
CA LEU A 180 -19.32 -10.17 12.98
C LEU A 180 -20.01 -10.81 14.19
N SER A 181 -20.48 -12.06 14.06
CA SER A 181 -21.08 -12.80 15.18
C SER A 181 -20.11 -13.07 16.34
N MET A 182 -18.81 -12.94 16.11
CA MET A 182 -17.74 -13.18 17.08
C MET A 182 -16.98 -11.91 17.48
N SER A 183 -17.40 -10.75 16.98
CA SER A 183 -16.70 -9.46 17.11
C SER A 183 -16.47 -9.02 18.55
N ASN A 184 -17.40 -9.32 19.45
CA ASN A 184 -17.30 -9.04 20.89
C ASN A 184 -16.16 -9.78 21.60
N ARG A 185 -15.55 -10.80 20.97
CA ARG A 185 -14.44 -11.58 21.52
C ARG A 185 -13.09 -11.22 20.90
N PHE A 186 -13.05 -10.23 20.02
CA PHE A 186 -11.79 -9.83 19.38
C PHE A 186 -10.85 -9.19 20.38
N SER A 187 -9.63 -9.72 20.45
CA SER A 187 -8.50 -9.02 21.08
C SER A 187 -7.86 -8.01 20.12
N LEU A 188 -6.89 -7.23 20.62
CA LEU A 188 -6.03 -6.38 19.78
C LEU A 188 -5.36 -7.19 18.66
N LEU A 189 -4.76 -8.33 19.02
CA LEU A 189 -4.08 -9.20 18.05
C LEU A 189 -5.07 -9.77 17.03
N ASP A 190 -6.28 -10.15 17.47
CA ASP A 190 -7.31 -10.62 16.55
C ASP A 190 -7.75 -9.54 15.56
N SER A 191 -7.88 -8.30 16.02
CA SER A 191 -8.27 -7.16 15.19
C SER A 191 -7.26 -6.93 14.07
N HIS A 192 -5.96 -6.94 14.38
CA HIS A 192 -4.91 -6.89 13.36
C HIS A 192 -5.02 -8.05 12.36
N HIS A 193 -5.19 -9.28 12.85
CA HIS A 193 -5.28 -10.46 11.99
C HIS A 193 -6.54 -10.50 11.12
N ILE A 194 -7.67 -10.01 11.60
CA ILE A 194 -8.90 -9.90 10.82
C ILE A 194 -8.73 -8.86 9.70
N ILE A 195 -8.14 -7.70 9.98
CA ILE A 195 -7.84 -6.69 8.95
C ILE A 195 -6.92 -7.28 7.87
N THR A 196 -5.82 -7.94 8.26
CA THR A 196 -4.91 -8.62 7.31
C THR A 196 -5.63 -9.73 6.53
N ALA A 197 -6.50 -10.49 7.17
CA ALA A 197 -7.26 -11.55 6.51
C ALA A 197 -8.20 -10.97 5.45
N LEU A 198 -8.97 -9.93 5.78
CA LEU A 198 -9.82 -9.21 4.82
C LEU A 198 -9.00 -8.68 3.62
N ALA A 199 -7.82 -8.12 3.87
CA ALA A 199 -6.94 -7.63 2.82
C ALA A 199 -6.43 -8.78 1.91
N THR A 200 -6.06 -9.93 2.50
CA THR A 200 -5.69 -11.14 1.76
C THR A 200 -6.85 -11.66 0.91
N MET A 201 -8.07 -11.60 1.43
CA MET A 201 -9.30 -11.97 0.74
C MET A 201 -9.69 -10.97 -0.36
N LYS A 202 -9.05 -9.79 -0.40
CA LYS A 202 -9.49 -8.64 -1.19
C LYS A 202 -10.98 -8.34 -0.98
N PHE A 203 -11.41 -8.34 0.28
CA PHE A 203 -12.81 -8.15 0.66
C PHE A 203 -12.96 -6.98 1.62
N HIS A 204 -13.65 -5.93 1.17
CA HIS A 204 -13.89 -4.72 1.97
C HIS A 204 -15.16 -4.88 2.81
N SER A 205 -14.99 -5.15 4.12
CA SER A 205 -16.08 -5.16 5.11
C SER A 205 -15.95 -3.93 6.02
N LYS A 206 -16.71 -2.87 5.73
CA LYS A 206 -16.71 -1.67 6.56
C LYS A 206 -17.06 -1.96 8.04
N PRO A 207 -18.11 -2.75 8.36
CA PRO A 207 -18.47 -3.02 9.76
C PRO A 207 -17.36 -3.71 10.56
N LEU A 208 -16.68 -4.71 9.98
CA LEU A 208 -15.54 -5.37 10.64
C LEU A 208 -14.35 -4.43 10.79
N LEU A 209 -14.07 -3.62 9.77
CA LEU A 209 -12.97 -2.67 9.79
C LEU A 209 -13.19 -1.60 10.87
N ASP A 210 -14.40 -1.09 11.02
CA ASP A 210 -14.77 -0.10 12.04
C ASP A 210 -14.63 -0.70 13.46
N ILE A 211 -15.06 -1.95 13.67
CA ILE A 211 -14.89 -2.65 14.96
C ILE A 211 -13.40 -2.85 15.27
N CYS A 212 -12.63 -3.38 14.32
CA CYS A 212 -11.20 -3.63 14.51
C CYS A 212 -10.42 -2.32 14.72
N SER A 213 -10.79 -1.27 13.98
CA SER A 213 -10.23 0.07 14.13
C SER A 213 -10.40 0.58 15.56
N LYS A 214 -11.63 0.52 16.09
CA LYS A 214 -11.94 0.93 17.46
C LYS A 214 -11.08 0.19 18.50
N ILE A 215 -10.99 -1.13 18.41
CA ILE A 215 -10.19 -1.95 19.34
C ILE A 215 -8.70 -1.56 19.28
N ILE A 216 -8.16 -1.34 18.07
CA ILE A 216 -6.77 -0.95 17.87
C ILE A 216 -6.49 0.41 18.48
N ARG A 217 -7.38 1.39 18.29
CA ARG A 217 -7.24 2.74 18.85
C ARG A 217 -7.25 2.74 20.38
N GLU A 218 -8.17 2.00 20.98
CA GLU A 218 -8.26 1.87 22.45
C GLU A 218 -7.02 1.22 23.07
N ASN A 219 -6.25 0.45 22.29
CA ASN A 219 -5.09 -0.32 22.77
C ASN A 219 -3.81 0.00 21.97
N ILE A 220 -3.67 1.24 21.51
CA ILE A 220 -2.60 1.61 20.57
C ILE A 220 -1.20 1.59 21.21
N ASN A 221 -1.16 1.79 22.53
CA ASN A 221 0.06 1.83 23.31
C ASN A 221 0.76 0.46 23.27
N GLY A 222 2.02 0.46 22.80
CA GLY A 222 2.84 -0.75 22.74
C GLY A 222 2.68 -1.59 21.47
N ILE A 223 1.93 -1.12 20.46
CA ILE A 223 1.89 -1.79 19.15
C ILE A 223 3.29 -1.73 18.51
N PRO A 224 3.92 -2.87 18.18
CA PRO A 224 5.22 -2.89 17.52
C PRO A 224 5.09 -2.45 16.06
N PHE A 225 6.18 -1.92 15.51
CA PHE A 225 6.25 -1.40 14.13
C PHE A 225 5.60 -2.33 13.09
N ASN A 226 5.90 -3.64 13.14
CA ASN A 226 5.41 -4.58 12.12
C ASN A 226 3.88 -4.67 12.10
N GLN A 227 3.22 -4.68 13.26
CA GLN A 227 1.76 -4.76 13.34
C GLN A 227 1.10 -3.46 12.87
N LEU A 228 1.65 -2.31 13.27
CA LEU A 228 1.20 -0.99 12.81
C LEU A 228 1.36 -0.85 11.28
N PHE A 229 2.53 -1.17 10.76
CA PHE A 229 2.82 -1.10 9.33
C PHE A 229 1.92 -2.03 8.51
N GLU A 230 1.75 -3.28 8.95
CA GLU A 230 0.88 -4.26 8.28
C GLU A 230 -0.59 -3.82 8.30
N THR A 231 -1.04 -3.19 9.40
CA THR A 231 -2.39 -2.63 9.50
C THR A 231 -2.61 -1.52 8.49
N MET A 232 -1.73 -0.51 8.45
CA MET A 232 -1.84 0.59 7.49
C MET A 232 -1.77 0.10 6.04
N GLN A 233 -0.87 -0.85 5.77
CA GLN A 233 -0.73 -1.48 4.46
C GLN A 233 -2.01 -2.24 4.06
N SER A 234 -2.66 -2.91 5.00
CA SER A 234 -3.93 -3.61 4.81
C SER A 234 -5.09 -2.65 4.59
N CYS A 235 -5.18 -1.56 5.38
CA CYS A 235 -6.14 -0.48 5.16
C CYS A 235 -6.02 0.09 3.74
N ARG A 236 -4.79 0.30 3.27
CA ARG A 236 -4.53 0.75 1.88
C ARG A 236 -5.04 -0.24 0.84
N GLN A 237 -4.75 -1.53 1.01
CA GLN A 237 -5.19 -2.59 0.08
C GLN A 237 -6.72 -2.69 0.04
N LEU A 238 -7.36 -2.47 1.18
CA LEU A 238 -8.81 -2.48 1.33
C LEU A 238 -9.46 -1.14 0.94
N GLN A 239 -8.68 -0.11 0.60
CA GLN A 239 -9.18 1.26 0.40
C GLN A 239 -9.99 1.79 1.61
N TYR A 240 -9.66 1.31 2.81
CA TYR A 240 -10.27 1.73 4.06
C TYR A 240 -9.53 2.94 4.61
N ARG A 241 -10.25 4.04 4.84
CA ARG A 241 -9.70 5.31 5.30
C ARG A 241 -10.50 5.83 6.49
N ASP A 242 -10.14 5.33 7.67
CA ASP A 242 -10.54 5.88 8.96
C ASP A 242 -9.48 6.91 9.38
N LEU A 243 -9.86 8.19 9.38
CA LEU A 243 -8.93 9.27 9.70
C LEU A 243 -8.54 9.25 11.18
N GLU A 244 -9.43 8.84 12.08
CA GLU A 244 -9.14 8.78 13.51
C GLU A 244 -8.08 7.69 13.77
N LEU A 245 -8.26 6.51 13.19
CA LEU A 245 -7.25 5.45 13.27
C LEU A 245 -5.89 5.88 12.71
N LEU A 246 -5.87 6.53 11.54
CA LEU A 246 -4.62 6.97 10.92
C LEU A 246 -3.91 8.05 11.75
N THR A 247 -4.67 8.96 12.35
CA THR A 247 -4.14 9.97 13.28
C THR A 247 -3.56 9.30 14.52
N ASP A 248 -4.30 8.43 15.19
CA ASP A 248 -3.83 7.74 16.41
C ASP A 248 -2.55 6.92 16.11
N LEU A 249 -2.52 6.18 15.00
CA LEU A 249 -1.32 5.41 14.57
C LEU A 249 -0.14 6.34 14.24
N SER A 250 -0.40 7.52 13.71
CA SER A 250 0.63 8.52 13.41
C SER A 250 1.21 9.15 14.67
N GLU A 251 0.39 9.44 15.67
CA GLU A 251 0.83 9.97 16.95
C GLU A 251 1.67 8.94 17.71
N HIS A 252 1.22 7.68 17.72
CA HIS A 252 2.03 6.57 18.25
C HIS A 252 3.34 6.37 17.46
N ALA A 253 3.32 6.48 16.14
CA ALA A 253 4.54 6.44 15.33
C ALA A 253 5.50 7.58 15.67
N ALA A 254 4.99 8.79 15.94
CA ALA A 254 5.79 9.94 16.32
C ALA A 254 6.46 9.74 17.69
N SER A 255 5.75 9.19 18.67
CA SER A 255 6.33 8.90 20.00
C SER A 255 7.44 7.84 19.94
N MET A 256 7.40 6.96 18.94
CA MET A 256 8.37 5.86 18.75
C MET A 256 9.49 6.20 17.76
N ILE A 257 9.52 7.40 17.18
CA ILE A 257 10.41 7.75 16.05
C ILE A 257 11.90 7.69 16.40
N ASP A 258 12.26 7.89 17.67
CA ASP A 258 13.64 7.81 18.16
C ASP A 258 14.10 6.37 18.42
N ILE A 259 13.15 5.46 18.60
CA ILE A 259 13.40 4.03 18.78
C ILE A 259 13.48 3.34 17.41
N TRP A 260 12.73 3.83 16.42
CA TRP A 260 12.68 3.25 15.09
C TRP A 260 13.98 3.43 14.30
N THR A 261 14.33 2.39 13.54
CA THR A 261 15.39 2.50 12.54
C THR A 261 14.96 3.42 11.39
N LYS A 262 15.93 4.01 10.71
CA LYS A 262 15.69 4.89 9.53
C LYS A 262 14.84 4.19 8.46
N LYS A 263 15.09 2.89 8.23
CA LYS A 263 14.32 2.06 7.30
C LYS A 263 12.84 1.95 7.70
N GLN A 264 12.56 1.82 8.98
CA GLN A 264 11.17 1.74 9.49
C GLN A 264 10.45 3.07 9.29
N VAL A 265 11.08 4.21 9.60
CA VAL A 265 10.50 5.54 9.39
C VAL A 265 10.20 5.77 7.89
N VAL A 266 11.15 5.46 7.01
CA VAL A 266 10.95 5.58 5.55
C VAL A 266 9.82 4.68 5.04
N LEU A 267 9.74 3.43 5.53
CA LEU A 267 8.65 2.51 5.18
C LEU A 267 7.28 3.05 5.63
N PHE A 268 7.20 3.54 6.87
CA PHE A 268 5.98 4.14 7.41
C PHE A 268 5.52 5.35 6.57
N LEU A 269 6.43 6.28 6.28
CA LEU A 269 6.16 7.44 5.44
C LEU A 269 5.71 7.05 4.02
N SER A 270 6.30 5.98 3.45
CA SER A 270 5.90 5.46 2.15
C SER A 270 4.46 4.93 2.15
N VAL A 271 4.01 4.29 3.23
CA VAL A 271 2.62 3.83 3.34
C VAL A 271 1.66 5.00 3.53
N CYS A 272 2.02 6.00 4.32
CA CYS A 272 1.24 7.23 4.49
C CYS A 272 1.03 7.97 3.17
N GLU A 273 2.09 8.11 2.37
CA GLU A 273 2.02 8.69 1.02
C GLU A 273 1.02 7.96 0.14
N ARG A 274 1.08 6.62 0.11
CA ARG A 274 0.14 5.83 -0.71
C ARG A 274 -1.29 5.82 -0.17
N LEU A 275 -1.48 6.13 1.11
CA LEU A 275 -2.80 6.35 1.73
C LEU A 275 -3.30 7.78 1.51
N ALA A 276 -2.48 8.66 0.94
CA ALA A 276 -2.71 10.11 0.87
C ALA A 276 -3.08 10.69 2.24
N PHE A 277 -2.32 10.29 3.27
CA PHE A 277 -2.43 10.73 4.66
C PHE A 277 -1.12 11.41 5.07
N CYS A 278 -1.20 12.59 5.68
CA CYS A 278 -0.04 13.40 6.06
C CYS A 278 0.26 13.24 7.57
N PRO A 279 1.29 12.46 7.95
CA PRO A 279 1.65 12.24 9.34
C PRO A 279 2.54 13.39 9.86
N ALA A 280 1.95 14.56 10.09
CA ALA A 280 2.66 15.81 10.35
C ALA A 280 3.76 15.70 11.43
N ALA A 281 3.45 15.12 12.59
CA ALA A 281 4.41 14.96 13.69
C ALA A 281 5.62 14.09 13.32
N VAL A 282 5.39 13.00 12.58
CA VAL A 282 6.48 12.11 12.10
C VAL A 282 7.32 12.81 11.04
N MET A 283 6.68 13.56 10.13
CA MET A 283 7.38 14.34 9.12
C MET A 283 8.24 15.44 9.76
N GLU A 284 7.71 16.19 10.73
CA GLU A 284 8.47 17.22 11.43
C GLU A 284 9.73 16.65 12.11
N ALA A 285 9.55 15.60 12.91
CA ALA A 285 10.65 14.97 13.62
C ALA A 285 11.68 14.35 12.66
N PHE A 286 11.23 13.77 11.54
CA PHE A 286 12.15 13.22 10.55
C PHE A 286 12.87 14.30 9.74
N ALA A 287 12.25 15.45 9.50
CA ALA A 287 12.89 16.58 8.84
C ALA A 287 14.12 17.06 9.62
N GLY A 288 14.02 17.13 10.96
CA GLY A 288 15.17 17.40 11.83
C GLY A 288 16.33 16.42 11.62
N LYS A 289 16.04 15.11 11.59
CA LYS A 289 17.05 14.06 11.35
C LYS A 289 17.69 14.14 9.96
N VAL A 290 16.93 14.56 8.94
CA VAL A 290 17.45 14.78 7.58
C VAL A 290 18.36 16.00 7.55
N ILE A 291 17.97 17.11 8.21
CA ILE A 291 18.76 18.34 8.29
C ILE A 291 20.12 18.06 8.95
N GLU A 292 20.12 17.37 10.10
CA GLU A 292 21.32 17.07 10.88
C GLU A 292 22.34 16.23 10.13
N ASN A 293 21.91 15.16 9.45
CA ASN A 293 22.84 14.27 8.76
C ASN A 293 22.20 13.51 7.57
N PRO A 294 22.08 14.16 6.41
CA PRO A 294 21.44 13.58 5.23
C PRO A 294 22.29 12.46 4.61
N LYS A 295 23.61 12.45 4.84
CA LYS A 295 24.56 11.49 4.22
C LYS A 295 24.40 10.06 4.71
N VAL A 296 23.70 9.85 5.83
CA VAL A 296 23.41 8.49 6.33
C VAL A 296 22.25 7.83 5.57
N LEU A 297 21.48 8.61 4.82
CA LEU A 297 20.39 8.10 4.00
C LEU A 297 20.94 7.52 2.70
N THR A 298 20.44 6.35 2.31
CA THR A 298 20.75 5.79 0.99
C THR A 298 20.03 6.57 -0.10
N LEU A 299 20.43 6.39 -1.38
CA LEU A 299 19.69 6.95 -2.52
C LEU A 299 18.20 6.60 -2.45
N LYS A 300 17.83 5.34 -2.12
CA LYS A 300 16.43 4.93 -2.02
C LYS A 300 15.66 5.69 -0.93
N ASP A 301 16.33 5.96 0.19
CA ASP A 301 15.73 6.72 1.30
C ASP A 301 15.51 8.18 0.89
N LEU A 302 16.52 8.82 0.28
CA LEU A 302 16.42 10.21 -0.21
C LEU A 302 15.31 10.36 -1.27
N LEU A 303 15.20 9.42 -2.21
CA LEU A 303 14.12 9.40 -3.19
C LEU A 303 12.75 9.31 -2.52
N CYS A 304 12.63 8.49 -1.47
CA CYS A 304 11.40 8.38 -0.69
C CYS A 304 11.09 9.69 0.06
N VAL A 305 12.09 10.32 0.68
CA VAL A 305 11.92 11.60 1.39
C VAL A 305 11.40 12.68 0.44
N VAL A 306 12.12 12.93 -0.66
CA VAL A 306 11.71 13.93 -1.65
C VAL A 306 10.29 13.65 -2.15
N LYS A 307 9.97 12.37 -2.45
CA LYS A 307 8.63 11.96 -2.87
C LYS A 307 7.57 12.23 -1.82
N VAL A 308 7.76 11.79 -0.57
CA VAL A 308 6.74 11.91 0.48
C VAL A 308 6.46 13.37 0.80
N TYR A 309 7.50 14.19 0.98
CA TYR A 309 7.33 15.61 1.33
C TYR A 309 6.67 16.41 0.21
N SER A 310 6.98 16.10 -1.04
CA SER A 310 6.35 16.74 -2.20
C SER A 310 4.90 16.29 -2.42
N THR A 311 4.63 14.98 -2.40
CA THR A 311 3.30 14.42 -2.71
C THR A 311 2.27 14.70 -1.61
N LEU A 312 2.69 14.68 -0.35
CA LEU A 312 1.84 15.04 0.78
C LEU A 312 1.77 16.55 1.00
N ASN A 313 2.57 17.34 0.26
CA ASN A 313 2.64 18.79 0.35
C ASN A 313 2.84 19.26 1.81
N TYR A 314 3.78 18.64 2.51
CA TYR A 314 4.06 18.98 3.91
C TYR A 314 4.76 20.34 4.00
N ASP A 315 4.22 21.24 4.81
CA ASP A 315 4.78 22.57 4.99
C ASP A 315 5.86 22.56 6.06
N LEU A 316 7.11 22.63 5.60
CA LEU A 316 8.31 22.70 6.45
C LEU A 316 8.48 24.06 7.15
N GLN A 317 7.63 25.05 6.88
CA GLN A 317 7.67 26.38 7.49
C GLN A 317 9.11 26.97 7.46
N HIS A 318 9.58 27.47 8.60
CA HIS A 318 10.91 28.06 8.79
C HIS A 318 12.07 27.09 8.53
N ARG A 319 11.85 25.75 8.59
CA ARG A 319 12.90 24.74 8.33
C ARG A 319 13.09 24.43 6.86
N ARG A 320 12.21 24.92 5.99
CA ARG A 320 12.21 24.59 4.55
C ARG A 320 13.58 24.81 3.90
N GLN A 321 14.21 25.95 4.14
CA GLN A 321 15.50 26.28 3.52
C GLN A 321 16.60 25.33 4.02
N GLN A 322 16.73 25.15 5.33
CA GLN A 322 17.71 24.24 5.93
C GLN A 322 17.54 22.79 5.46
N PHE A 323 16.30 22.34 5.33
CA PHE A 323 15.98 21.02 4.82
C PHE A 323 16.45 20.84 3.37
N LEU A 324 16.18 21.81 2.49
CA LEU A 324 16.62 21.77 1.10
C LEU A 324 18.15 21.90 0.98
N ASP A 325 18.77 22.80 1.75
CA ASP A 325 20.23 23.00 1.77
C ASP A 325 20.98 21.74 2.21
N SER A 326 20.36 20.92 3.06
CA SER A 326 20.90 19.64 3.50
C SER A 326 20.62 18.51 2.49
N LEU A 327 19.40 18.44 1.96
CA LEU A 327 18.94 17.37 1.07
C LEU A 327 19.60 17.39 -0.31
N ILE A 328 19.79 18.58 -0.89
CA ILE A 328 20.23 18.74 -2.28
C ILE A 328 21.69 18.29 -2.48
N PRO A 329 22.67 18.70 -1.66
CA PRO A 329 24.03 18.17 -1.78
C PRO A 329 24.10 16.66 -1.62
N ALA A 330 23.26 16.06 -0.76
CA ALA A 330 23.18 14.62 -0.61
C ALA A 330 22.67 13.94 -1.89
N LEU A 331 21.61 14.47 -2.51
CA LEU A 331 21.12 13.98 -3.81
C LEU A 331 22.16 14.13 -4.92
N VAL A 332 22.83 15.28 -5.02
CA VAL A 332 23.89 15.53 -6.01
C VAL A 332 25.05 14.55 -5.84
N SER A 333 25.41 14.18 -4.60
CA SER A 333 26.45 13.18 -4.36
C SER A 333 26.14 11.78 -4.95
N TYR A 334 24.85 11.47 -5.16
CA TYR A 334 24.40 10.23 -5.79
C TYR A 334 24.16 10.35 -7.30
N LEU A 335 24.27 11.54 -7.89
CA LEU A 335 24.02 11.79 -9.31
C LEU A 335 24.77 10.81 -10.24
N PRO A 336 26.06 10.45 -10.01
CA PRO A 336 26.77 9.50 -10.88
C PRO A 336 26.19 8.08 -10.87
N LYS A 337 25.46 7.71 -9.81
CA LYS A 337 24.84 6.39 -9.63
C LYS A 337 23.34 6.40 -9.94
N MET A 338 22.76 7.58 -10.16
CA MET A 338 21.34 7.76 -10.36
C MET A 338 20.99 7.47 -11.82
N SER A 339 19.96 6.65 -12.04
CA SER A 339 19.41 6.45 -13.39
C SER A 339 18.70 7.71 -13.88
N SER A 340 18.58 7.88 -15.20
CA SER A 340 17.84 9.03 -15.77
C SER A 340 16.41 9.13 -15.23
N PHE A 341 15.74 7.99 -15.05
CA PHE A 341 14.36 7.96 -14.53
C PHE A 341 14.27 8.34 -13.05
N GLU A 342 15.28 8.00 -12.25
CA GLU A 342 15.37 8.48 -10.86
C GLU A 342 15.63 9.98 -10.81
N LEU A 343 16.49 10.50 -11.69
CA LEU A 343 16.75 11.95 -11.80
C LEU A 343 15.48 12.72 -12.19
N LEU A 344 14.75 12.25 -13.21
CA LEU A 344 13.48 12.85 -13.62
C LEU A 344 12.48 12.88 -12.45
N LYS A 345 12.37 11.78 -11.69
CA LYS A 345 11.52 11.75 -10.50
C LYS A 345 11.96 12.78 -9.48
N VAL A 346 13.24 12.87 -9.14
CA VAL A 346 13.74 13.84 -8.16
C VAL A 346 13.39 15.25 -8.59
N VAL A 347 13.73 15.63 -9.82
CA VAL A 347 13.45 16.96 -10.36
C VAL A 347 11.95 17.24 -10.35
N TYR A 348 11.12 16.31 -10.83
CA TYR A 348 9.67 16.43 -10.78
C TYR A 348 9.15 16.73 -9.37
N HIS A 349 9.56 15.96 -8.36
CA HIS A 349 9.10 16.16 -6.98
C HIS A 349 9.67 17.45 -6.35
N LEU A 350 10.88 17.88 -6.72
CA LEU A 350 11.41 19.19 -6.31
C LEU A 350 10.64 20.35 -6.95
N CYS A 351 10.24 20.21 -8.23
CA CYS A 351 9.33 21.16 -8.88
C CYS A 351 7.97 21.21 -8.17
N LEU A 352 7.41 20.07 -7.73
CA LEU A 352 6.20 20.08 -6.90
C LEU A 352 6.41 20.89 -5.61
N LEU A 353 7.56 20.74 -4.96
CA LEU A 353 7.92 21.54 -3.79
C LEU A 353 8.15 23.01 -4.12
N GLY A 354 8.31 23.41 -5.38
CA GLY A 354 8.64 24.78 -5.79
C GLY A 354 10.12 25.08 -5.56
N TYR A 355 11.00 24.12 -5.84
CA TYR A 355 12.44 24.25 -5.70
C TYR A 355 13.16 23.75 -6.97
N PHE A 356 14.10 24.55 -7.48
CA PHE A 356 14.64 24.41 -8.84
C PHE A 356 16.17 24.40 -8.86
N PRO A 357 16.82 23.35 -8.35
CA PRO A 357 18.29 23.30 -8.28
C PRO A 357 18.89 23.06 -9.67
N SER A 358 19.68 24.02 -10.15
CA SER A 358 20.40 23.92 -11.44
C SER A 358 21.26 22.66 -11.52
N ALA A 359 21.91 22.29 -10.40
CA ALA A 359 22.75 21.09 -10.30
C ALA A 359 22.04 19.75 -10.60
N LEU A 360 20.71 19.71 -10.59
CA LEU A 360 19.91 18.53 -10.96
C LEU A 360 19.11 18.76 -12.25
N LEU A 361 18.66 19.99 -12.51
CA LEU A 361 17.94 20.36 -13.73
C LEU A 361 18.83 20.30 -14.98
N GLU A 362 20.06 20.82 -14.91
CA GLU A 362 20.97 20.81 -16.05
C GLU A 362 21.32 19.38 -16.49
N PRO A 363 21.75 18.45 -15.60
CA PRO A 363 22.00 17.07 -16.01
C PRO A 363 20.77 16.34 -16.55
N LEU A 364 19.56 16.67 -16.09
CA LEU A 364 18.32 16.09 -16.61
C LEU A 364 18.08 16.49 -18.06
N LEU A 365 18.31 17.78 -18.37
CA LEU A 365 18.02 18.38 -19.67
C LEU A 365 19.20 18.30 -20.67
N GLN A 366 20.32 17.70 -20.27
CA GLN A 366 21.39 17.35 -21.20
C GLN A 366 20.91 16.35 -22.24
N SER A 367 21.32 16.55 -23.50
CA SER A 367 20.94 15.70 -24.63
C SER A 367 21.23 14.22 -24.36
N SER A 368 22.38 13.89 -23.77
CA SER A 368 22.76 12.52 -23.42
C SER A 368 21.80 11.83 -22.45
N THR A 369 21.17 12.58 -21.55
CA THR A 369 20.14 12.08 -20.62
C THR A 369 18.81 11.93 -21.33
N LEU A 370 18.41 12.92 -22.14
CA LEU A 370 17.16 12.93 -22.91
C LEU A 370 17.08 11.81 -23.95
N GLU A 371 18.19 11.47 -24.60
CA GLU A 371 18.26 10.34 -25.53
C GLU A 371 17.86 9.01 -24.87
N LYS A 372 18.16 8.82 -23.58
CA LYS A 372 17.80 7.58 -22.86
C LYS A 372 16.29 7.43 -22.65
N PHE A 373 15.52 8.49 -22.80
CA PHE A 373 14.07 8.48 -22.66
C PHE A 373 13.33 8.17 -23.97
N LYS A 374 14.02 8.16 -25.12
CA LYS A 374 13.41 7.81 -26.42
C LYS A 374 13.04 6.33 -26.52
N SER A 375 13.73 5.45 -25.79
CA SER A 375 13.50 4.01 -25.76
C SER A 375 12.65 3.56 -24.56
N THR A 376 11.83 4.46 -24.02
CA THR A 376 11.00 4.15 -22.84
C THR A 376 9.91 3.15 -23.18
N ASP A 377 9.76 2.14 -22.33
CA ASP A 377 8.69 1.15 -22.43
C ASP A 377 7.31 1.85 -22.44
N PRO A 378 6.41 1.51 -23.37
CA PRO A 378 5.06 2.10 -23.46
C PRO A 378 4.30 2.15 -22.13
N LYS A 379 4.52 1.18 -21.23
CA LYS A 379 3.85 1.17 -19.91
C LYS A 379 4.25 2.32 -19.00
N TYR A 380 5.41 2.94 -19.22
CA TYR A 380 5.95 4.04 -18.40
C TYR A 380 5.94 5.39 -19.13
N LEU A 381 5.71 5.39 -20.45
CA LEU A 381 5.78 6.58 -21.30
C LEU A 381 4.82 7.69 -20.83
N VAL A 382 3.56 7.36 -20.57
CA VAL A 382 2.55 8.36 -20.13
C VAL A 382 2.97 9.04 -18.81
N ASN A 383 3.48 8.27 -17.85
CA ASN A 383 3.94 8.83 -16.58
C ASN A 383 5.19 9.69 -16.74
N GLN A 384 6.09 9.30 -17.63
CA GLN A 384 7.27 10.08 -17.98
C GLN A 384 6.89 11.42 -18.60
N GLU A 385 6.02 11.41 -19.62
CA GLU A 385 5.54 12.61 -20.30
C GLU A 385 4.88 13.56 -19.29
N ARG A 386 4.00 13.05 -18.42
CA ARG A 386 3.39 13.82 -17.32
C ARG A 386 4.40 14.49 -16.40
N MET A 387 5.50 13.80 -16.06
CA MET A 387 6.56 14.38 -15.24
C MET A 387 7.28 15.51 -15.99
N PHE A 388 7.65 15.31 -17.25
CA PHE A 388 8.29 16.35 -18.07
C PHE A 388 7.37 17.56 -18.31
N GLN A 389 6.09 17.32 -18.59
CA GLN A 389 5.07 18.37 -18.70
C GLN A 389 5.00 19.20 -17.41
N THR A 390 5.01 18.54 -16.25
CA THR A 390 5.00 19.23 -14.96
C THR A 390 6.27 20.06 -14.75
N VAL A 391 7.44 19.51 -15.05
CA VAL A 391 8.73 20.23 -14.96
C VAL A 391 8.72 21.45 -15.88
N ASN A 392 8.28 21.27 -17.13
CA ASN A 392 8.18 22.35 -18.11
C ASN A 392 7.26 23.48 -17.63
N LEU A 393 6.10 23.11 -17.09
CA LEU A 393 5.11 24.05 -16.58
C LEU A 393 5.65 24.84 -15.39
N CYS A 394 6.34 24.19 -14.44
CA CYS A 394 6.95 24.90 -13.33
C CYS A 394 8.06 25.86 -13.80
N LEU A 395 8.93 25.45 -14.72
CA LEU A 395 9.97 26.33 -15.25
C LEU A 395 9.39 27.56 -15.97
N HIS A 396 8.29 27.37 -16.71
CA HIS A 396 7.64 28.43 -17.46
C HIS A 396 6.88 29.42 -16.56
N LEU A 397 6.12 28.91 -15.59
CA LEU A 397 5.27 29.74 -14.74
C LEU A 397 6.03 30.38 -13.57
N GLU A 398 6.95 29.66 -12.94
CA GLU A 398 7.65 30.16 -11.75
C GLU A 398 8.94 30.91 -12.08
N GLN A 399 9.45 30.80 -13.31
CA GLN A 399 10.62 31.51 -13.83
C GLN A 399 11.78 31.58 -12.82
N PRO A 400 12.29 30.42 -12.34
CA PRO A 400 13.32 30.41 -11.31
C PRO A 400 14.61 31.09 -11.78
N VAL A 401 15.30 31.75 -10.86
CA VAL A 401 16.62 32.37 -11.11
C VAL A 401 17.65 31.25 -11.30
N LEU A 402 17.93 30.91 -12.55
CA LEU A 402 18.91 29.89 -12.93
C LEU A 402 20.15 30.53 -13.57
N PRO A 403 21.33 29.89 -13.49
CA PRO A 403 22.55 30.40 -14.14
C PRO A 403 22.39 30.58 -15.65
N GLN A 404 21.58 29.74 -16.28
CA GLN A 404 21.19 29.81 -17.69
C GLN A 404 19.72 29.42 -17.86
N PRO A 405 19.00 30.00 -18.85
CA PRO A 405 17.63 29.60 -19.14
C PRO A 405 17.57 28.13 -19.55
N LEU A 406 16.73 27.34 -18.87
CA LEU A 406 16.50 25.94 -19.16
C LEU A 406 15.10 25.76 -19.75
N THR A 407 15.01 25.03 -20.86
CA THR A 407 13.74 24.69 -21.52
C THR A 407 13.65 23.19 -21.69
N VAL A 408 12.47 22.62 -21.45
CA VAL A 408 12.22 21.20 -21.69
C VAL A 408 11.95 20.99 -23.18
N PRO A 409 12.69 20.12 -23.88
CA PRO A 409 12.47 19.93 -25.31
C PRO A 409 11.09 19.36 -25.64
N PRO A 410 10.42 19.81 -26.70
CA PRO A 410 9.10 19.30 -27.10
C PRO A 410 9.07 17.79 -27.34
N THR A 411 10.20 17.19 -27.70
CA THR A 411 10.35 15.76 -27.99
C THR A 411 10.05 14.85 -26.81
N VAL A 412 10.12 15.34 -25.57
CA VAL A 412 9.86 14.55 -24.35
C VAL A 412 8.53 14.90 -23.66
N LEU A 413 7.79 15.88 -24.19
CA LEU A 413 6.54 16.36 -23.61
C LEU A 413 5.33 15.52 -24.01
N GLY A 414 5.43 14.69 -25.06
CA GLY A 414 4.29 13.93 -25.58
C GLY A 414 3.18 14.84 -26.12
N ALA A 415 2.02 14.24 -26.43
CA ALA A 415 0.84 15.01 -26.81
C ALA A 415 0.19 15.63 -25.55
N PRO A 416 -0.37 16.86 -25.63
CA PRO A 416 -1.14 17.42 -24.54
C PRO A 416 -2.32 16.50 -24.23
N VAL A 417 -2.39 16.03 -22.98
CA VAL A 417 -3.46 15.14 -22.54
C VAL A 417 -4.72 15.97 -22.35
N LEU A 418 -5.62 15.93 -23.34
CA LEU A 418 -7.01 16.31 -23.15
C LEU A 418 -7.67 15.24 -22.27
N GLU A 419 -7.56 15.38 -20.94
CA GLU A 419 -8.41 14.58 -20.05
C GLU A 419 -9.86 15.00 -20.32
N SER A 420 -10.59 14.17 -21.08
CA SER A 420 -12.04 14.24 -21.20
C SER A 420 -12.65 13.88 -19.84
N ARG A 421 -12.56 14.79 -18.87
CA ARG A 421 -13.21 14.62 -17.58
C ARG A 421 -14.72 14.77 -17.79
N ALA A 422 -15.48 13.79 -17.32
CA ALA A 422 -16.93 13.87 -17.33
C ALA A 422 -17.38 15.10 -16.52
N VAL A 423 -18.40 15.81 -17.03
CA VAL A 423 -19.03 16.93 -16.32
C VAL A 423 -19.54 16.41 -14.98
N ILE A 424 -19.24 17.10 -13.89
CA ILE A 424 -19.87 16.87 -12.58
C ILE A 424 -21.17 17.67 -12.60
N PRO A 425 -22.34 17.07 -12.89
CA PRO A 425 -23.56 17.83 -13.17
C PRO A 425 -24.01 18.63 -11.94
N GLU A 426 -23.79 18.06 -10.75
CA GLU A 426 -24.09 18.64 -9.45
C GLU A 426 -23.31 19.95 -9.20
N LEU A 427 -22.03 19.99 -9.59
CA LEU A 427 -21.20 21.18 -9.44
C LEU A 427 -21.64 22.28 -10.41
N SER A 428 -21.90 21.92 -11.67
CA SER A 428 -22.40 22.85 -12.69
C SER A 428 -23.71 23.50 -12.25
N GLN A 429 -24.66 22.70 -11.75
CA GLN A 429 -25.94 23.19 -11.22
C GLN A 429 -25.76 24.14 -10.04
N CYS A 430 -24.88 23.81 -9.09
CA CYS A 430 -24.59 24.69 -7.95
C CYS A 430 -23.98 26.02 -8.40
N LEU A 431 -22.97 25.99 -9.28
CA LEU A 431 -22.31 27.19 -9.80
C LEU A 431 -23.29 28.10 -10.54
N GLN A 432 -24.16 27.53 -11.39
CA GLN A 432 -25.19 28.29 -12.10
C GLN A 432 -26.22 28.91 -11.15
N SER A 433 -26.67 28.16 -10.14
CA SER A 433 -27.58 28.67 -9.11
C SER A 433 -26.96 29.82 -8.31
N MET A 434 -25.66 29.75 -7.98
CA MET A 434 -24.96 30.84 -7.29
C MET A 434 -24.91 32.14 -8.10
N MET A 435 -24.91 32.05 -9.43
CA MET A 435 -24.81 33.21 -10.33
C MET A 435 -26.15 33.91 -10.59
N GLN A 436 -27.29 33.26 -10.31
CA GLN A 436 -28.61 33.89 -10.46
C GLN A 436 -28.78 35.10 -9.50
N ASP A 437 -28.06 35.12 -8.38
CA ASP A 437 -28.17 36.14 -7.34
C ASP A 437 -27.14 37.29 -7.45
N GLN A 438 -26.20 37.26 -8.43
CA GLN A 438 -25.07 38.18 -8.50
C GLN A 438 -25.04 38.96 -9.84
N ALA A 439 -25.46 40.22 -9.82
CA ALA A 439 -25.37 41.09 -10.99
C ALA A 439 -23.88 41.33 -11.38
N ASN A 440 -23.59 41.26 -12.68
CA ASN A 440 -22.28 41.53 -13.31
C ASN A 440 -21.17 40.49 -13.08
N THR A 441 -21.45 39.29 -12.57
CA THR A 441 -20.47 38.22 -12.46
C THR A 441 -20.57 37.28 -13.67
N THR A 442 -19.44 36.89 -14.28
CA THR A 442 -19.44 35.91 -15.39
C THR A 442 -18.88 34.57 -14.95
N LEU A 443 -19.54 33.48 -15.34
CA LEU A 443 -19.12 32.11 -15.10
C LEU A 443 -18.68 31.47 -16.43
N GLN A 444 -17.45 30.98 -16.47
CA GLN A 444 -16.97 30.12 -17.55
C GLN A 444 -16.74 28.72 -16.98
N GLU A 445 -17.53 27.74 -17.42
CA GLU A 445 -17.32 26.35 -17.04
C GLU A 445 -16.32 25.70 -17.99
N ARG A 446 -15.51 24.77 -17.47
CA ARG A 446 -14.63 23.89 -18.26
C ARG A 446 -13.53 24.66 -19.02
N VAL A 447 -12.80 25.49 -18.31
CA VAL A 447 -11.69 26.27 -18.89
C VAL A 447 -10.43 25.41 -18.92
N LEU A 448 -9.90 25.17 -20.12
CA LEU A 448 -8.58 24.57 -20.30
C LEU A 448 -7.53 25.67 -20.39
N LEU A 449 -6.74 25.82 -19.33
CA LEU A 449 -5.70 26.84 -19.22
C LEU A 449 -4.33 26.27 -19.61
N LEU A 450 -3.67 26.95 -20.55
CA LEU A 450 -2.34 26.61 -21.09
C LEU A 450 -2.22 25.17 -21.65
N GLY A 451 -3.34 24.49 -21.94
CA GLY A 451 -3.34 23.11 -22.43
C GLY A 451 -3.03 22.05 -21.36
N PHE A 452 -2.93 22.43 -20.09
CA PHE A 452 -2.57 21.54 -18.98
C PHE A 452 -3.53 21.58 -17.78
N TYR A 453 -4.08 22.75 -17.44
CA TYR A 453 -5.00 22.89 -16.31
C TYR A 453 -6.44 22.84 -16.78
N PHE A 454 -7.15 21.80 -16.37
CA PHE A 454 -8.60 21.77 -16.48
C PHE A 454 -9.20 22.43 -15.23
N ILE A 455 -9.88 23.56 -15.43
CA ILE A 455 -10.58 24.29 -14.37
C ILE A 455 -12.08 24.07 -14.55
N ASP A 456 -12.72 23.51 -13.52
CA ASP A 456 -14.14 23.15 -13.58
C ASP A 456 -15.04 24.39 -13.77
N GLY A 457 -14.70 25.52 -13.13
CA GLY A 457 -15.37 26.82 -13.33
C GLY A 457 -14.47 28.01 -12.97
N VAL A 458 -14.53 29.07 -13.79
CA VAL A 458 -13.89 30.37 -13.56
C VAL A 458 -14.98 31.41 -13.37
N ILE A 459 -14.94 32.09 -12.23
CA ILE A 459 -15.86 33.19 -11.91
C ILE A 459 -15.08 34.50 -11.99
N THR A 460 -15.53 35.43 -12.84
CA THR A 460 -14.93 36.75 -13.00
C THR A 460 -15.87 37.81 -12.43
N LYS A 461 -15.41 38.52 -11.40
CA LYS A 461 -16.07 39.71 -10.86
C LYS A 461 -15.51 40.99 -11.50
N PRO A 462 -16.33 42.03 -11.76
CA PRO A 462 -15.82 43.35 -12.11
C PRO A 462 -15.17 43.97 -10.86
N LEU A 463 -13.96 44.51 -11.01
CA LEU A 463 -13.15 45.05 -9.90
C LEU A 463 -13.95 46.00 -8.98
N PRO A 464 -14.02 45.74 -7.67
CA PRO A 464 -14.05 46.77 -6.65
C PRO A 464 -12.62 46.94 -6.07
N SER A 465 -12.31 48.15 -5.61
CA SER A 465 -11.05 48.55 -5.00
C SER A 465 -10.51 47.54 -3.99
N GLU A 466 -9.21 47.29 -4.07
CA GLU A 466 -8.37 46.47 -3.19
C GLU A 466 -8.89 46.37 -1.74
N THR A 467 -9.31 45.18 -1.35
CA THR A 467 -9.24 44.73 0.04
C THR A 467 -8.42 43.47 0.08
N ASP A 468 -7.16 43.65 0.45
CA ASP A 468 -6.20 42.61 0.76
C ASP A 468 -6.75 41.80 1.96
N SER A 469 -7.27 40.60 1.70
CA SER A 469 -7.67 39.67 2.75
C SER A 469 -6.60 38.60 2.91
N GLY A 470 -5.59 38.94 3.71
CA GLY A 470 -4.58 38.02 4.21
C GLY A 470 -5.20 36.97 5.13
N GLY A 471 -5.77 35.92 4.54
CA GLY A 471 -6.14 34.68 5.22
C GLY A 471 -5.01 33.67 5.12
N ALA A 472 -4.22 33.53 6.19
CA ALA A 472 -3.17 32.52 6.29
C ALA A 472 -3.78 31.13 6.51
N GLU A 473 -3.95 30.36 5.44
CA GLU A 473 -4.18 28.90 5.51
C GLU A 473 -3.27 28.18 4.50
N SER A 474 -2.74 27.03 4.93
CA SER A 474 -1.69 26.20 4.33
C SER A 474 -1.67 26.17 2.79
N ARG A 475 -0.54 26.61 2.22
CA ARG A 475 -0.32 26.82 0.77
C ARG A 475 -0.20 25.49 -0.01
N PRO A 476 -0.62 25.45 -1.29
CA PRO A 476 -1.40 24.32 -1.80
C PRO A 476 -0.72 23.52 -2.92
N ARG A 477 -1.37 22.40 -3.29
CA ARG A 477 -1.11 21.59 -4.50
C ARG A 477 -0.64 22.46 -5.69
N ILE A 478 0.38 21.99 -6.43
CA ILE A 478 1.03 22.66 -7.58
C ILE A 478 0.08 23.48 -8.48
N ALA A 479 -1.11 22.95 -8.78
CA ALA A 479 -2.13 23.63 -9.58
C ALA A 479 -2.55 24.98 -8.99
N MET A 480 -2.79 25.06 -7.68
CA MET A 480 -3.19 26.31 -7.04
C MET A 480 -2.04 27.33 -7.03
N ARG A 481 -0.79 26.88 -6.83
CA ARG A 481 0.38 27.76 -6.92
C ARG A 481 0.49 28.39 -8.31
N HIS A 482 0.38 27.56 -9.36
CA HIS A 482 0.43 28.01 -10.75
C HIS A 482 -0.76 28.91 -11.13
N LEU A 483 -1.98 28.58 -10.69
CA LEU A 483 -3.16 29.40 -10.93
C LEU A 483 -3.03 30.79 -10.30
N LYS A 484 -2.47 30.89 -9.09
CA LYS A 484 -2.15 32.18 -8.46
C LYS A 484 -1.17 33.00 -9.29
N THR A 485 -0.11 32.37 -9.80
CA THR A 485 0.84 33.05 -10.70
C THR A 485 0.17 33.55 -11.99
N LEU A 486 -0.88 32.88 -12.45
CA LEU A 486 -1.66 33.25 -13.63
C LEU A 486 -2.77 34.29 -13.33
N GLY A 487 -2.82 34.83 -12.10
CA GLY A 487 -3.77 35.87 -11.70
C GLY A 487 -5.14 35.35 -11.25
N TYR A 488 -5.30 34.04 -11.01
CA TYR A 488 -6.52 33.47 -10.45
C TYR A 488 -6.43 33.37 -8.93
N ASP A 489 -7.56 33.47 -8.22
CA ASP A 489 -7.66 33.04 -6.83
C ASP A 489 -8.33 31.65 -6.74
N PRO A 490 -7.55 30.57 -6.67
CA PRO A 490 -8.08 29.22 -6.78
C PRO A 490 -8.77 28.79 -5.48
N VAL A 491 -9.98 28.25 -5.63
CA VAL A 491 -10.73 27.61 -4.55
C VAL A 491 -10.75 26.11 -4.77
N TRP A 492 -10.40 25.34 -3.75
CA TRP A 492 -10.40 23.88 -3.80
C TRP A 492 -11.62 23.30 -3.08
N ALA A 493 -12.33 22.39 -3.75
CA ALA A 493 -13.36 21.55 -3.15
C ALA A 493 -13.21 20.12 -3.66
N THR A 494 -13.29 19.13 -2.78
CA THR A 494 -13.29 17.73 -3.20
C THR A 494 -14.69 17.24 -3.51
N GLU A 495 -14.81 16.30 -4.45
CA GLU A 495 -16.09 15.65 -4.78
C GLU A 495 -16.73 14.98 -3.56
N ARG A 496 -15.93 14.43 -2.64
CA ARG A 496 -16.45 13.84 -1.39
C ARG A 496 -17.06 14.89 -0.46
N GLU A 497 -16.45 16.06 -0.31
CA GLU A 497 -17.02 17.14 0.52
C GLU A 497 -18.35 17.62 -0.08
N LEU A 498 -18.42 17.73 -1.40
CA LEU A 498 -19.66 18.08 -2.10
C LEU A 498 -20.73 17.00 -1.90
N GLN A 499 -20.38 15.72 -2.05
CA GLN A 499 -21.30 14.59 -1.88
C GLN A 499 -21.76 14.40 -0.42
N SER A 500 -20.88 14.63 0.56
CA SER A 500 -21.20 14.54 1.98
C SER A 500 -22.05 15.71 2.49
N THR A 501 -22.06 16.82 1.75
CA THR A 501 -22.90 17.97 2.07
C THR A 501 -24.34 17.69 1.60
N PRO A 502 -25.36 17.87 2.44
CA PRO A 502 -26.76 17.74 2.05
C PRO A 502 -27.06 18.61 0.84
N GLU A 503 -27.84 18.10 -0.12
CA GLU A 503 -28.10 18.74 -1.42
C GLU A 503 -28.53 20.22 -1.27
N GLU A 504 -29.45 20.48 -0.35
CA GLU A 504 -29.97 21.83 -0.04
C GLU A 504 -28.90 22.83 0.44
N LYS A 505 -27.77 22.34 0.97
CA LYS A 505 -26.68 23.17 1.54
C LYS A 505 -25.45 23.26 0.65
N ARG A 506 -25.41 22.57 -0.49
CA ARG A 506 -24.23 22.52 -1.37
C ARG A 506 -23.91 23.88 -1.99
N THR A 507 -24.93 24.61 -2.43
CA THR A 507 -24.80 25.97 -2.99
C THR A 507 -24.20 26.93 -1.96
N ASP A 508 -24.69 26.89 -0.71
CA ASP A 508 -24.17 27.75 0.35
C ASP A 508 -22.75 27.36 0.79
N PHE A 509 -22.44 26.06 0.83
CA PHE A 509 -21.09 25.56 1.08
C PHE A 509 -20.09 26.10 0.04
N LEU A 510 -20.42 26.04 -1.25
CA LEU A 510 -19.58 26.58 -2.32
C LEU A 510 -19.52 28.12 -2.27
N ARG A 511 -20.64 28.78 -1.98
CA ARG A 511 -20.71 30.25 -1.81
C ARG A 511 -19.81 30.75 -0.70
N GLY A 512 -19.81 30.13 0.47
CA GLY A 512 -18.92 30.49 1.59
C GLY A 512 -17.44 30.19 1.35
N ARG A 513 -17.12 29.35 0.36
CA ARG A 513 -15.75 29.05 -0.08
C ARG A 513 -15.24 30.02 -1.15
N ILE A 514 -16.11 30.42 -2.08
CA ILE A 514 -15.77 31.30 -3.21
C ILE A 514 -15.89 32.77 -2.83
N PHE A 515 -16.82 33.11 -1.95
CA PHE A 515 -17.07 34.48 -1.47
C PHE A 515 -16.98 34.51 0.06
N PRO A 516 -15.78 34.66 0.64
CA PRO A 516 -15.57 34.67 2.09
C PRO A 516 -16.45 35.69 2.82
N GLU A 517 -16.77 36.82 2.17
CA GLU A 517 -17.68 37.86 2.64
C GLU A 517 -19.13 37.38 2.90
N HIS A 518 -19.53 36.20 2.41
CA HIS A 518 -20.85 35.61 2.64
C HIS A 518 -20.83 34.49 3.71
N ARG A 519 -19.71 34.28 4.44
CA ARG A 519 -19.69 33.35 5.58
C ARG A 519 -20.66 33.83 6.66
N SER A 520 -21.55 32.93 7.09
CA SER A 520 -22.47 33.21 8.19
C SER A 520 -21.70 33.42 9.50
N GLN A 521 -22.15 34.34 10.37
CA GLN A 521 -21.51 34.60 11.69
C GLN A 521 -21.35 33.32 12.54
N ALA A 522 -22.22 32.32 12.36
CA ALA A 522 -22.16 31.03 13.02
C ALA A 522 -21.01 30.11 12.53
N GLU A 523 -20.51 30.30 11.30
CA GLU A 523 -19.34 29.56 10.78
C GLU A 523 -18.01 30.20 11.22
N VAL A 524 -17.99 31.51 11.41
CA VAL A 524 -16.83 32.25 11.94
C VAL A 524 -16.52 31.82 13.38
N GLU A 525 -17.55 31.59 14.21
CA GLU A 525 -17.39 31.10 15.59
C GLU A 525 -16.87 29.65 15.66
N LYS A 526 -17.25 28.77 14.71
CA LYS A 526 -16.74 27.39 14.62
C LYS A 526 -15.31 27.29 14.10
N LEU A 527 -14.89 28.21 13.25
CA LEU A 527 -13.49 28.33 12.82
C LEU A 527 -12.61 28.87 13.94
N ASN A 528 -13.08 29.89 14.68
CA ASN A 528 -12.33 30.46 15.81
C ASN A 528 -12.16 29.48 16.97
N THR A 529 -13.16 28.65 17.28
CA THR A 529 -13.03 27.60 18.32
C THR A 529 -12.05 26.49 17.93
N ASN A 530 -11.93 26.15 16.64
CA ASN A 530 -10.90 25.22 16.14
C ASN A 530 -9.50 25.85 16.08
N GLN A 531 -9.40 27.19 16.05
CA GLN A 531 -8.14 27.94 16.06
C GLN A 531 -7.64 28.17 17.48
N GLU A 532 -8.51 28.49 18.44
CA GLU A 532 -8.17 28.59 19.87
C GLU A 532 -7.73 27.23 20.44
N ALA A 533 -8.33 26.12 20.01
CA ALA A 533 -7.86 24.78 20.37
C ALA A 533 -6.43 24.48 19.86
N ARG A 534 -5.98 25.16 18.80
CA ARG A 534 -4.60 25.05 18.27
C ARG A 534 -3.62 26.03 18.91
N THR A 535 -4.07 27.18 19.40
CA THR A 535 -3.20 28.17 20.06
C THR A 535 -3.00 27.86 21.55
N VAL A 536 -3.96 27.20 22.20
CA VAL A 536 -3.85 26.80 23.63
C VAL A 536 -2.93 25.58 23.83
N GLN A 537 -2.55 24.87 22.75
CA GLN A 537 -1.52 23.80 22.80
C GLN A 537 -0.10 24.27 22.48
N SER A 538 0.11 25.59 22.25
CA SER A 538 1.44 26.18 22.04
C SER A 538 1.84 27.17 23.14
N SER A 539 1.39 26.94 24.38
CA SER A 539 1.91 27.60 25.58
C SER A 539 2.62 26.58 26.47
#